data_AF-A0A2V2ZBT6-F1
#
_entry.id   AF-A0A2V2ZBT6-F1
#
_cell.length_a   1.000
_cell.length_b   1.000
_cell.length_c   1.000
_cell.angle_alpha   90.00
_cell.angle_beta   90.00
_cell.angle_gamma   90.00
#
_symmetry.space_group_name_H-M   'P 1'
#
loop_
_entity.id
_entity.type
_entity.pdbx_description
1 polymer ?
#
loop_
_entity_poly.entity_id
_entity_poly.type
_entity_poly.pdbx_seq_one_letter_code
_entity_poly.pdbx_strand_id
1 'polypeptide(L)' 'MKELIYSKIKEYDPQLEDFEISYSNHPLILNDLVSLYKERNKMAKSESIKELTSEILNNLLLIKDDH' A
#
# COMPACT_ATOMS: atom_id res chain seq x y z
N MET A 1 5.16 -4.98 13.65
CA MET A 1 3.98 -4.58 12.84
C MET A 1 4.37 -3.66 11.68
N LYS A 2 5.01 -2.51 11.91
CA LYS A 2 5.56 -1.64 10.84
C LYS A 2 6.54 -2.38 9.90
N GLU A 3 7.44 -3.19 10.45
CA GLU A 3 8.40 -3.96 9.64
C GLU A 3 7.73 -5.01 8.74
N LEU A 4 6.62 -5.60 9.17
CA LEU A 4 5.92 -6.63 8.39
C LEU A 4 5.21 -6.03 7.17
N ILE A 5 4.60 -4.85 7.36
CA ILE A 5 3.96 -4.08 6.28
C ILE A 5 5.02 -3.58 5.29
N TYR A 6 6.15 -3.08 5.81
CA TYR A 6 7.25 -2.61 4.98
C TYR A 6 7.85 -3.75 4.14
N SER A 7 8.07 -4.92 4.76
CA SER A 7 8.58 -6.10 4.06
C SER A 7 7.64 -6.55 2.95
N LYS A 8 6.33 -6.61 3.20
CA LYS A 8 5.34 -6.96 2.17
C LYS A 8 5.35 -5.96 1.02
N ILE A 9 5.33 -4.65 1.30
CA ILE A 9 5.24 -3.65 0.22
C ILE A 9 6.51 -3.64 -0.64
N LYS A 10 7.69 -3.83 -0.04
CA LYS A 10 8.96 -3.93 -0.77
C LYS A 10 9.04 -5.18 -1.66
N GLU A 11 8.38 -6.25 -1.27
CA GLU A 11 8.26 -7.48 -2.08
C GLU A 11 7.48 -7.22 -3.38
N TYR A 12 6.44 -6.39 -3.32
CA TYR A 12 5.61 -6.06 -4.48
C TYR A 12 6.10 -4.83 -5.28
N ASP A 13 6.81 -3.90 -4.64
CA ASP A 13 7.36 -2.69 -5.28
C ASP A 13 8.82 -2.46 -4.84
N PRO A 14 9.78 -3.20 -5.42
CA PRO A 14 11.18 -3.17 -5.00
C PRO A 14 11.91 -1.87 -5.39
N GLN A 15 11.32 -1.05 -6.27
CA GLN A 15 11.83 0.28 -6.63
C GLN A 15 11.34 1.37 -5.66
N LEU A 16 10.48 1.01 -4.71
CA LEU A 16 10.07 1.88 -3.62
C LEU A 16 11.26 2.02 -2.65
N GLU A 17 12.24 2.86 -3.00
CA GLU A 17 13.29 3.30 -2.09
C GLU A 17 12.65 4.09 -0.98
N ASP A 18 12.89 3.64 0.25
CA ASP A 18 12.44 4.22 1.51
C ASP A 18 11.03 4.80 1.47
N PHE A 19 10.11 4.15 2.19
CA PHE A 19 8.84 4.77 2.55
C PHE A 19 9.10 6.09 3.31
N GLU A 20 9.43 7.18 2.62
CA GLU A 20 8.91 8.50 2.90
C GLU A 20 7.41 8.41 2.61
N ILE A 21 6.76 7.71 3.52
CA ILE A 21 5.52 8.14 4.11
C ILE A 21 5.74 9.58 4.63
N SER A 22 5.89 10.54 3.74
CA SER A 22 6.00 11.94 4.11
C SER A 22 5.67 12.84 2.93
N TYR A 23 4.37 13.06 2.72
CA TYR A 23 3.95 14.44 2.48
C TYR A 23 3.85 15.24 3.80
N SER A 24 3.90 14.53 4.94
CA SER A 24 4.01 15.05 6.30
C SER A 24 4.79 13.99 7.10
N ASN A 25 5.74 14.35 7.96
CA ASN A 25 6.59 13.44 8.75
C ASN A 25 5.81 12.57 9.78
N HIS A 26 4.78 11.86 9.36
CA HIS A 26 3.88 11.06 10.17
C HIS A 26 3.74 9.68 9.54
N PRO A 27 3.86 8.58 10.32
CA PRO A 27 3.59 7.24 9.82
C PRO A 27 2.16 7.19 9.25
N LEU A 28 2.01 6.89 7.96
CA LEU A 28 0.72 6.74 7.28
C LEU A 28 0.01 5.64 8.05
N ILE A 29 -1.13 6.01 8.61
CA ILE A 29 -1.97 5.09 9.34
C ILE A 29 -2.54 4.12 8.31
N LEU A 30 -2.81 2.87 8.69
CA LEU A 30 -3.31 1.84 7.78
C LEU A 30 -4.47 2.32 6.89
N ASN A 31 -5.35 3.16 7.43
CA ASN A 31 -6.46 3.78 6.70
C ASN A 31 -6.01 4.70 5.55
N ASP A 32 -4.90 5.42 5.72
CA ASP A 32 -4.36 6.30 4.69
C ASP A 32 -3.74 5.47 3.56
N LEU A 33 -3.05 4.37 3.89
CA LEU A 33 -2.53 3.42 2.89
C LEU A 33 -3.67 2.77 2.10
N VAL A 34 -4.74 2.34 2.78
CA VAL A 34 -5.95 1.81 2.11
C VAL A 34 -6.53 2.84 1.15
N SER A 35 -6.61 4.11 1.56
CA SER A 35 -7.15 5.18 0.72
C SER A 35 -6.26 5.44 -0.50
N LEU A 36 -4.94 5.48 -0.32
CA LEU A 36 -3.96 5.68 -1.39
C LEU A 36 -3.99 4.55 -2.42
N TYR A 37 -4.03 3.29 -1.98
CA TYR A 37 -4.08 2.15 -2.89
C TYR A 37 -5.43 2.03 -3.61
N LYS A 38 -6.53 2.46 -2.99
CA LYS A 38 -7.82 2.60 -3.65
C LYS A 38 -7.80 3.64 -4.78
N GLU A 39 -7.12 4.77 -4.58
CA GLU A 39 -6.95 5.77 -5.63
C GLU A 39 -6.00 5.30 -6.74
N ARG A 40 -4.85 4.72 -6.39
CA ARG A 40 -3.92 4.13 -7.37
C ARG A 40 -4.60 3.09 -8.25
N ASN A 41 -5.43 2.22 -7.68
CA ASN A 41 -6.18 1.22 -8.43
C ASN A 41 -7.18 1.86 -9.43
N LYS A 42 -7.87 2.92 -9.03
CA LYS A 42 -8.78 3.68 -9.91
C LYS A 42 -8.05 4.40 -11.05
N MET A 43 -6.82 4.86 -10.81
CA MET A 43 -6.00 5.57 -11.79
C MET A 43 -5.16 4.64 -12.67
N ALA A 44 -5.08 3.35 -12.35
CA ALA A 44 -4.32 2.37 -13.08
C ALA A 44 -4.83 2.25 -14.53
N LYS A 45 -3.95 2.56 -15.48
CA LYS A 45 -4.26 2.47 -16.92
C LYS A 45 -3.93 1.12 -17.53
N SER A 46 -3.12 0.29 -16.86
CA SER A 46 -2.82 -1.07 -17.29
C SER A 46 -3.51 -2.08 -16.38
N GLU A 47 -3.94 -3.20 -16.96
CA GLU A 47 -4.56 -4.30 -16.21
C GLU A 47 -3.57 -4.86 -15.17
N SER A 48 -2.30 -5.00 -15.54
CA SER A 48 -1.25 -5.48 -14.64
C SER A 48 -1.08 -4.61 -13.38
N ILE A 49 -1.07 -3.28 -13.53
CA ILE A 49 -0.96 -2.36 -12.40
C ILE A 49 -2.25 -2.39 -11.58
N LYS A 50 -3.40 -2.56 -12.23
CA LYS A 50 -4.68 -2.69 -11.55
C LYS A 50 -4.75 -3.98 -10.71
N GLU A 51 -4.29 -5.10 -11.23
CA GLU A 51 -4.20 -6.36 -10.48
C GLU A 51 -3.28 -6.22 -9.25
N LEU A 52 -2.07 -5.69 -9.45
CA LEU A 52 -1.08 -5.47 -8.39
C LEU A 52 -1.61 -4.54 -7.29
N THR A 53 -2.21 -3.40 -7.68
CA THR A 53 -2.77 -2.45 -6.71
C THR A 53 -4.00 -3.01 -6.00
N SER A 54 -4.82 -3.84 -6.66
CA SER A 54 -5.92 -4.56 -6.03
C SER A 54 -5.43 -5.57 -4.99
N GLU A 55 -4.38 -6.34 -5.29
CA GLU A 55 -3.81 -7.32 -4.37
C GLU A 55 -3.27 -6.64 -3.10
N ILE A 56 -2.53 -5.54 -3.26
CA ILE A 56 -2.03 -4.76 -2.13
C ILE A 56 -3.19 -4.16 -1.33
N LEU A 57 -4.20 -3.62 -1.98
CA LEU A 57 -5.39 -3.08 -1.30
C LEU A 57 -6.11 -4.16 -0.46
N ASN A 58 -6.30 -5.35 -1.02
CA ASN A 58 -6.94 -6.46 -0.31
C ASN A 58 -6.10 -6.89 0.90
N ASN A 59 -4.78 -6.98 0.75
CA ASN A 59 -3.88 -7.29 1.86
C ASN A 59 -3.96 -6.25 2.98
N LEU A 60 -4.05 -4.95 2.64
CA LEU A 60 -4.21 -3.88 3.62
C LEU A 60 -5.56 -3.96 4.35
N LEU A 61 -6.64 -4.32 3.64
CA LEU A 61 -7.96 -4.51 4.24
C LEU A 61 -7.99 -5.70 5.20
N LEU A 62 -7.36 -6.83 4.85
CA LEU A 62 -7.24 -7.98 5.75
C LEU A 62 -6.52 -7.62 7.06
N ILE A 63 -5.43 -6.86 6.97
CA ILE A 63 -4.70 -6.38 8.17
C ILE A 63 -5.57 -5.45 9.02
N LYS A 64 -6.50 -4.71 8.40
CA LYS A 64 -7.40 -3.80 9.09
C LYS A 64 -8.51 -4.55 9.83
N ASP A 65 -9.03 -5.62 9.24
CA ASP A 65 -10.14 -6.39 9.83
C ASP A 65 -9.68 -7.32 10.97
N ASP A 66 -8.40 -7.70 11.01
CA ASP A 66 -7.78 -8.49 12.09
C ASP A 66 -7.47 -7.67 13.38
N HIS A 67 -7.79 -6.37 13.42
CA HIS A 67 -7.50 -5.43 14.51
C HIS A 67 -8.72 -4.65 14.99
#